data_AF-A0A5C6CGZ7-F1
#
_entry.id   AF-A0A5C6CGZ7-F1
#
_cell.length_a   1.000
_cell.length_b   1.000
_cell.length_c   1.000
_cell.angle_alpha   90.00
_cell.angle_beta   90.00
_cell.angle_gamma   90.00
#
_symmetry.space_group_name_H-M   'P 1'
#
loop_
_entity.id
_entity.type
_entity.pdbx_description
1 polymer ?
#
loop_
_entity_poly.entity_id
_entity_poly.type
_entity_poly.pdbx_seq_one_letter_code
_entity_poly.pdbx_strand_id
1 'polypeptide(L)'
;MFVVLVGGVNVTGSRTLPRSRVRVASYFERMTPTHQTADLHGFFIRLNYSHQLQAHSISMLQKPERKTTIAERRMDLRYPDLGAACADIVRLREGGYELVGTWSFAQILDHLNMSMQMTIDGAEFTFPALLRPVMKLMFMPTMRKGKPSKLRGKAPKQLQPPLDLDEEACANRFYALAETLMDPSTPFVTHYPMLGRLNREQWLLMQQWHAAHHLSFVVPNA
;
A
#
# COMPACT_ATOMS: atom_id res chain seq x y z
N MET A 1 48.97 6.46 25.13
CA MET A 1 49.58 6.85 23.86
C MET A 1 48.86 6.09 22.75
N PHE A 2 47.91 6.71 22.05
CA PHE A 2 47.47 6.36 20.70
C PHE A 2 46.71 7.57 20.15
N VAL A 3 47.30 8.21 19.15
CA VAL A 3 46.75 9.30 18.36
C VAL A 3 46.26 8.66 17.06
N VAL A 4 45.00 8.92 16.68
CA VAL A 4 44.51 8.60 15.33
C VAL A 4 44.02 9.88 14.69
N LEU A 5 44.84 10.36 13.75
CA LEU A 5 44.50 11.36 12.74
C LEU A 5 43.63 10.70 11.67
N VAL A 6 42.53 11.36 11.29
CA VAL A 6 41.86 11.06 10.01
C VAL A 6 41.75 12.37 9.24
N GLY A 7 42.56 12.45 8.18
CA GLY A 7 42.58 13.53 7.21
C GLY A 7 41.38 13.45 6.26
N GLY A 8 40.92 14.62 5.84
CA GLY A 8 39.90 14.79 4.82
C GLY A 8 40.41 14.46 3.42
N VAL A 9 39.48 14.07 2.55
CA VAL A 9 39.67 14.06 1.10
C VAL A 9 38.43 14.70 0.47
N ASN A 10 38.67 15.83 -0.19
CA ASN A 10 37.74 16.49 -1.10
C ASN A 10 37.76 15.76 -2.44
N VAL A 11 36.60 15.40 -2.98
CA VAL A 11 36.47 14.94 -4.36
C VAL A 11 35.48 15.84 -5.10
N THR A 12 36.03 16.72 -5.91
CA THR A 12 35.33 17.48 -6.95
C THR A 12 35.21 16.64 -8.22
N GLY A 13 34.02 16.59 -8.82
CA GLY A 13 33.91 16.18 -10.23
C GLY A 13 32.52 15.73 -10.67
N SER A 14 31.87 16.52 -11.53
CA SER A 14 31.58 16.11 -12.91
C SER A 14 30.68 17.14 -13.62
N ARG A 15 31.19 17.67 -14.74
CA ARG A 15 30.48 18.53 -15.69
C ARG A 15 29.68 17.65 -16.66
N THR A 16 28.45 18.05 -16.93
CA THR A 16 27.51 17.46 -17.88
C THR A 16 27.87 17.72 -19.35
N LEU A 17 27.68 16.71 -20.21
CA LEU A 17 27.86 16.69 -21.67
C LEU A 17 26.70 17.38 -22.44
N PRO A 18 26.91 17.79 -23.72
CA PRO A 18 25.91 18.51 -24.52
C PRO A 18 24.96 17.59 -25.31
N ARG A 19 23.70 18.04 -25.47
CA ARG A 19 22.65 17.40 -26.29
C ARG A 19 22.84 17.71 -27.79
N SER A 20 22.84 16.65 -28.60
CA SER A 20 22.81 16.68 -30.06
C SER A 20 21.41 17.01 -30.60
N ARG A 21 21.37 17.83 -31.67
CA ARG A 21 20.17 18.14 -32.47
C ARG A 21 20.00 17.06 -33.53
N VAL A 22 18.79 16.52 -33.66
CA VAL A 22 18.35 15.77 -34.85
C VAL A 22 17.13 16.50 -35.42
N ARG A 23 17.26 17.06 -36.63
CA ARG A 23 16.15 17.51 -37.47
C ARG A 23 15.94 16.44 -38.54
N VAL A 24 14.73 15.89 -38.63
CA VAL A 24 14.26 15.17 -39.80
C VAL A 24 13.07 15.95 -40.35
N ALA A 25 13.20 16.42 -41.58
CA ALA A 25 12.16 17.08 -42.35
C ALA A 25 11.90 16.22 -43.59
N SER A 26 10.64 15.86 -43.82
CA SER A 26 10.04 15.62 -45.13
C SER A 26 8.62 15.07 -44.93
N TYR A 27 7.61 15.76 -45.45
CA TYR A 27 6.69 15.13 -46.38
C TYR A 27 5.92 16.18 -47.18
N PHE A 28 5.77 15.86 -48.45
CA PHE A 28 5.37 16.70 -49.56
C PHE A 28 3.84 16.73 -49.71
N GLU A 29 3.37 17.76 -50.39
CA GLU A 29 1.99 18.19 -50.59
C GLU A 29 1.14 17.35 -51.58
N ARG A 30 -0.18 17.43 -51.35
CA ARG A 30 -1.31 17.63 -52.30
C ARG A 30 -1.51 16.65 -53.46
N MET A 31 -2.76 16.17 -53.61
CA MET A 31 -3.75 16.65 -54.61
C MET A 31 -5.04 15.82 -54.58
N THR A 32 -6.19 16.50 -54.50
CA THR A 32 -7.49 16.08 -55.07
C THR A 32 -7.63 16.75 -56.46
N PRO A 33 -8.50 16.30 -57.40
CA PRO A 33 -9.90 16.77 -57.41
C PRO A 33 -10.99 15.90 -58.11
N THR A 34 -12.24 16.13 -57.68
CA THR A 34 -13.59 16.18 -58.33
C THR A 34 -13.96 15.58 -59.70
N HIS A 35 -15.14 14.94 -59.79
CA HIS A 35 -16.35 15.33 -60.60
C HIS A 35 -17.54 14.35 -60.33
N GLN A 36 -18.78 14.81 -60.02
CA GLN A 36 -19.96 15.11 -60.90
C GLN A 36 -20.57 13.84 -61.56
N THR A 37 -21.87 13.50 -61.62
CA THR A 37 -23.16 14.21 -61.82
C THR A 37 -24.38 13.37 -61.34
N ALA A 38 -25.55 14.02 -61.33
CA ALA A 38 -26.92 13.57 -61.06
C ALA A 38 -27.47 12.45 -62.00
N ASP A 39 -28.45 11.65 -61.56
CA ASP A 39 -29.91 11.85 -61.78
C ASP A 39 -30.78 10.56 -61.73
N LEU A 40 -31.95 10.71 -61.09
CA LEU A 40 -33.31 10.19 -61.37
C LEU A 40 -33.72 8.69 -61.33
N HIS A 41 -34.71 8.47 -60.44
CA HIS A 41 -35.99 7.75 -60.60
C HIS A 41 -36.06 6.24 -60.89
N GLY A 42 -36.85 5.53 -60.07
CA GLY A 42 -37.67 4.40 -60.56
C GLY A 42 -37.73 3.17 -59.65
N PHE A 43 -38.73 3.16 -58.76
CA PHE A 43 -39.54 2.00 -58.34
C PHE A 43 -39.06 0.59 -58.74
N PHE A 44 -38.65 -0.23 -57.76
CA PHE A 44 -39.00 -1.66 -57.71
C PHE A 44 -38.99 -2.17 -56.27
N ILE A 45 -40.18 -2.50 -55.77
CA ILE A 45 -40.39 -3.28 -54.54
C ILE A 45 -40.10 -4.74 -54.90
N ARG A 46 -39.05 -5.35 -54.29
CA ARG A 46 -39.06 -6.76 -53.87
C ARG A 46 -37.82 -7.12 -53.02
N LEU A 47 -38.12 -7.53 -51.80
CA LEU A 47 -37.48 -8.61 -51.03
C LEU A 47 -35.94 -8.64 -50.96
N ASN A 48 -35.40 -8.15 -49.84
CA ASN A 48 -34.17 -8.70 -49.25
C ASN A 48 -34.26 -8.60 -47.72
N TYR A 49 -35.03 -9.53 -47.15
CA TYR A 49 -35.21 -9.68 -45.71
C TYR A 49 -34.28 -10.80 -45.20
N SER A 50 -32.95 -10.65 -45.30
CA SER A 50 -32.05 -11.70 -44.78
C SER A 50 -30.58 -11.32 -44.57
N HIS A 51 -30.22 -10.08 -44.21
CA HIS A 51 -28.80 -9.80 -43.88
C HIS A 51 -28.57 -8.81 -42.73
N GLN A 52 -29.53 -8.68 -41.80
CA GLN A 52 -29.38 -7.78 -40.66
C GLN A 52 -29.66 -8.43 -39.30
N LEU A 53 -29.41 -9.75 -39.17
CA LEU A 53 -29.52 -10.48 -37.90
C LEU A 53 -28.25 -11.25 -37.51
N GLN A 54 -27.07 -10.85 -37.99
CA GLN A 54 -25.80 -11.42 -37.52
C GLN A 54 -24.81 -10.40 -36.92
N ALA A 55 -25.08 -9.10 -36.99
CA ALA A 55 -24.21 -8.07 -36.40
C ALA A 55 -24.70 -7.51 -35.05
N HIS A 56 -25.82 -8.00 -34.51
CA HIS A 56 -26.39 -7.52 -33.24
C HIS A 56 -26.38 -8.56 -32.11
N SER A 57 -25.83 -9.76 -32.33
CA SER A 57 -25.87 -10.85 -31.36
C SER A 57 -24.52 -11.20 -30.71
N ILE A 58 -23.53 -10.29 -30.77
CA ILE A 58 -22.25 -10.42 -30.08
C ILE A 58 -21.90 -9.08 -29.40
N SER A 59 -22.79 -8.54 -28.57
CA SER A 59 -22.46 -7.35 -27.76
C SER A 59 -23.13 -7.33 -26.38
N MET A 60 -23.89 -8.35 -26.00
CA MET A 60 -24.81 -8.25 -24.84
C MET A 60 -24.57 -9.32 -23.77
N LEU A 61 -23.39 -9.94 -23.70
CA LEU A 61 -23.00 -10.82 -22.59
C LEU A 61 -21.51 -10.70 -22.22
N GLN A 62 -20.92 -9.49 -22.28
CA GLN A 62 -19.77 -9.24 -21.42
C GLN A 62 -20.29 -9.16 -19.99
N LYS A 63 -20.18 -10.28 -19.27
CA LYS A 63 -20.37 -10.34 -17.82
C LYS A 63 -19.59 -9.15 -17.23
N PRO A 64 -20.23 -8.28 -16.43
CA PRO A 64 -19.54 -7.13 -15.88
C PRO A 64 -18.28 -7.62 -15.15
N GLU A 65 -17.15 -7.00 -15.47
CA GLU A 65 -15.88 -7.31 -14.84
C GLU A 65 -16.07 -7.26 -13.32
N ARG A 66 -15.87 -8.40 -12.66
CA ARG A 66 -16.07 -8.50 -11.22
C ARG A 66 -15.04 -7.61 -10.56
N LYS A 67 -15.45 -6.44 -10.07
CA LYS A 67 -14.62 -5.60 -9.19
C LYS A 67 -14.22 -6.43 -7.98
N THR A 68 -12.94 -6.78 -7.87
CA THR A 68 -12.39 -7.46 -6.71
C THR A 68 -12.51 -6.56 -5.50
N THR A 69 -13.01 -7.10 -4.39
CA THR A 69 -13.16 -6.37 -3.14
C THR A 69 -11.80 -6.20 -2.46
N ILE A 70 -11.63 -5.17 -1.63
CA ILE A 70 -10.41 -4.99 -0.82
C ILE A 70 -10.06 -6.27 -0.05
N ALA A 71 -11.06 -6.96 0.49
CA ALA A 71 -10.85 -8.20 1.24
C ALA A 71 -10.24 -9.33 0.39
N GLU A 72 -10.53 -9.38 -0.92
CA GLU A 72 -10.00 -10.39 -1.85
C GLU A 72 -8.60 -10.04 -2.35
N ARG A 73 -8.23 -8.75 -2.35
CA ARG A 73 -6.94 -8.26 -2.85
C ARG A 73 -5.85 -8.19 -1.78
N ARG A 74 -6.22 -8.20 -0.50
CA ARG A 74 -5.28 -8.12 0.62
C ARG A 74 -4.45 -9.40 0.73
N MET A 75 -3.19 -9.25 1.12
CA MET A 75 -2.31 -10.37 1.46
C MET A 75 -2.77 -11.05 2.75
N ASP A 76 -2.64 -12.38 2.80
CA ASP A 76 -2.77 -13.17 4.03
C ASP A 76 -1.38 -13.29 4.68
N LEU A 77 -1.10 -12.41 5.64
CA LEU A 77 0.21 -12.30 6.26
C LEU A 77 0.19 -12.78 7.71
N ARG A 78 1.28 -13.41 8.12
CA ARG A 78 1.57 -13.73 9.51
C ARG A 78 3.07 -13.66 9.72
N TYR A 79 3.47 -12.89 10.74
CA TYR A 79 4.86 -12.75 11.10
C TYR A 79 5.21 -13.58 12.33
N PRO A 80 6.34 -14.33 12.33
CA PRO A 80 6.86 -14.98 13.53
C PRO A 80 7.47 -14.00 14.53
N ASP A 81 7.99 -12.86 14.05
CA ASP A 81 8.58 -11.78 14.81
C ASP A 81 8.53 -10.47 14.00
N LEU A 82 9.02 -9.37 14.57
CA LEU A 82 9.05 -8.07 13.86
C LEU A 82 10.16 -8.01 12.80
N GLY A 83 11.20 -8.85 12.89
CA GLY A 83 12.27 -8.92 11.89
C GLY A 83 11.76 -9.44 10.54
N ALA A 84 10.86 -10.44 10.56
CA ALA A 84 10.17 -10.90 9.36
C ALA A 84 9.32 -9.80 8.71
N ALA A 85 8.69 -8.93 9.50
CA ALA A 85 7.98 -7.76 8.98
C ALA A 85 8.96 -6.74 8.35
N CYS A 86 10.13 -6.50 8.97
CA CYS A 86 11.18 -5.67 8.39
C CYS A 86 11.64 -6.20 7.02
N ALA A 87 11.89 -7.51 6.91
CA ALA A 87 12.31 -8.13 5.65
C ALA A 87 11.25 -7.97 4.54
N ASP A 88 9.97 -8.09 4.89
CA ASP A 88 8.88 -7.86 3.94
C ASP A 88 8.80 -6.39 3.49
N ILE A 89 8.99 -5.43 4.40
CA ILE A 89 9.04 -4.00 4.04
C ILE A 89 10.19 -3.73 3.08
N VAL A 90 11.39 -4.27 3.33
CA VAL A 90 12.53 -4.16 2.40
C VAL A 90 12.16 -4.69 1.03
N ARG A 91 11.62 -5.91 0.95
CA ARG A 91 11.20 -6.54 -0.30
C ARG A 91 10.15 -5.72 -1.05
N LEU A 92 9.17 -5.17 -0.35
CA LEU A 92 8.14 -4.31 -0.95
C LEU A 92 8.73 -3.02 -1.50
N ARG A 93 9.65 -2.37 -0.78
CA ARG A 93 10.28 -1.12 -1.22
C ARG A 93 11.22 -1.33 -2.41
N GLU A 94 11.94 -2.44 -2.45
CA GLU A 94 12.85 -2.77 -3.55
C GLU A 94 12.13 -3.31 -4.78
N GLY A 95 11.10 -4.15 -4.59
CA GLY A 95 10.35 -4.78 -5.68
C GLY A 95 9.16 -3.97 -6.19
N GLY A 96 8.75 -2.95 -5.46
CA GLY A 96 7.54 -2.19 -5.73
C GLY A 96 6.26 -2.89 -5.26
N TYR A 97 5.20 -2.09 -5.12
CA TYR A 97 3.93 -2.54 -4.55
C TYR A 97 2.74 -1.71 -5.07
N GLU A 98 1.53 -2.25 -4.88
CA GLU A 98 0.25 -1.57 -5.01
C GLU A 98 -0.46 -1.51 -3.65
N LEU A 99 -1.15 -0.39 -3.40
CA LEU A 99 -1.96 -0.20 -2.19
C LEU A 99 -3.42 -0.53 -2.48
N VAL A 100 -4.00 -1.44 -1.69
CA VAL A 100 -5.42 -1.81 -1.80
C VAL A 100 -6.29 -1.15 -0.72
N GLY A 101 -5.69 -0.32 0.14
CA GLY A 101 -6.35 0.47 1.18
C GLY A 101 -6.39 1.97 0.87
N THR A 102 -6.87 2.75 1.84
CA THR A 102 -6.93 4.23 1.71
C THR A 102 -5.70 4.95 2.27
N TRP A 103 -4.79 4.23 2.91
CA TRP A 103 -3.57 4.80 3.48
C TRP A 103 -2.41 4.57 2.53
N SER A 104 -1.53 5.56 2.44
CA SER A 104 -0.22 5.40 1.80
C SER A 104 0.65 4.41 2.58
N PHE A 105 1.74 3.94 1.97
CA PHE A 105 2.65 3.05 2.70
C PHE A 105 3.34 3.77 3.87
N ALA A 106 3.77 5.02 3.66
CA ALA A 106 4.29 5.87 4.73
C ALA A 106 3.31 6.01 5.90
N GLN A 107 2.02 6.21 5.62
CA GLN A 107 0.95 6.28 6.62
C GLN A 107 0.78 4.98 7.41
N ILE A 108 0.84 3.83 6.72
CA ILE A 108 0.82 2.51 7.37
C ILE A 108 2.01 2.37 8.32
N LEU A 109 3.21 2.68 7.86
CA LEU A 109 4.44 2.56 8.64
C LEU A 109 4.43 3.49 9.85
N ASP A 110 4.03 4.76 9.68
CA ASP A 110 3.94 5.72 10.78
C ASP A 110 2.92 5.27 11.86
N HIS A 111 1.76 4.76 11.43
CA HIS A 111 0.77 4.22 12.35
C HIS A 111 1.34 3.03 13.17
N LEU A 112 2.08 2.14 12.52
CA LEU A 112 2.75 1.03 13.20
C LEU A 112 3.83 1.54 14.15
N ASN A 113 4.62 2.54 13.75
CA ASN A 113 5.66 3.16 14.57
C ASN A 113 5.08 3.79 15.84
N MET A 114 3.97 4.52 15.74
CA MET A 114 3.25 5.05 16.89
C MET A 114 2.83 3.91 17.85
N SER A 115 2.29 2.81 17.32
CA SER A 115 1.94 1.63 18.13
C SER A 115 3.14 1.00 18.83
N MET A 116 4.27 0.87 18.14
CA MET A 116 5.50 0.32 18.71
C MET A 116 6.07 1.24 19.79
N GLN A 117 6.11 2.54 19.54
CA GLN A 117 6.56 3.54 20.51
C GLN A 117 5.75 3.47 21.81
N MET A 118 4.42 3.31 21.70
CA MET A 118 3.54 3.14 22.86
C MET A 118 3.85 1.90 23.72
N THR A 119 4.60 0.93 23.18
CA THR A 119 5.07 -0.25 23.94
C THR A 119 6.14 0.14 24.96
N ILE A 120 6.93 1.18 24.64
CA ILE A 120 8.06 1.64 25.44
C ILE A 120 7.64 2.81 26.33
N ASP A 121 6.99 3.82 25.75
CA ASP A 121 6.70 5.08 26.44
C ASP A 121 5.31 5.09 27.10
N GLY A 122 4.45 4.14 26.73
CA GLY A 122 3.02 4.21 27.02
C GLY A 122 2.29 5.17 26.09
N ALA A 123 1.04 5.48 26.41
CA ALA A 123 0.26 6.44 25.63
C ALA A 123 -0.38 7.48 26.53
N GLU A 124 -0.50 8.68 26.00
CA GLU A 124 -1.14 9.82 26.68
C GLU A 124 -2.67 9.73 26.67
N PHE A 125 -3.24 8.83 25.86
CA PHE A 125 -4.68 8.57 25.81
C PHE A 125 -5.00 7.18 26.35
N THR A 126 -6.19 7.02 26.92
CA THR A 126 -6.71 5.70 27.30
C THR A 126 -8.15 5.53 26.86
N PHE A 127 -8.52 4.33 26.43
CA PHE A 127 -9.92 4.02 26.14
C PHE A 127 -10.71 3.92 27.46
N PRO A 128 -12.02 4.22 27.46
CA PRO A 128 -12.88 4.01 28.62
C PRO A 128 -12.68 2.62 29.22
N ALA A 129 -12.50 2.55 30.55
CA ALA A 129 -12.12 1.31 31.24
C ALA A 129 -13.10 0.14 30.96
N LEU A 130 -14.39 0.46 30.78
CA LEU A 130 -15.45 -0.51 30.44
C LEU A 130 -15.30 -1.14 29.05
N LEU A 131 -14.67 -0.43 28.09
CA LEU A 131 -14.46 -0.93 26.73
C LEU A 131 -13.24 -1.86 26.63
N ARG A 132 -12.24 -1.72 27.52
CA ARG A 132 -11.00 -2.53 27.49
C ARG A 132 -11.24 -4.05 27.54
N PRO A 133 -12.08 -4.62 28.44
CA PRO A 133 -12.32 -6.06 28.45
C PRO A 133 -13.06 -6.55 27.19
N VAL A 134 -13.96 -5.74 26.63
CA VAL A 134 -14.67 -6.04 25.38
C VAL A 134 -13.68 -6.11 24.22
N MET A 135 -12.81 -5.10 24.09
CA MET A 135 -11.76 -5.09 23.06
C MET A 135 -10.81 -6.26 23.23
N LYS A 136 -10.39 -6.58 24.46
CA LYS A 136 -9.56 -7.76 24.75
C LYS A 136 -10.21 -9.06 24.31
N LEU A 137 -11.50 -9.24 24.61
CA LEU A 137 -12.25 -10.43 24.20
C LEU A 137 -12.37 -10.55 22.67
N MET A 138 -12.51 -9.43 21.97
CA MET A 138 -12.61 -9.39 20.50
C MET A 138 -11.28 -9.65 19.80
N PHE A 139 -10.19 -8.99 20.23
CA PHE A 139 -8.90 -9.01 19.52
C PHE A 139 -7.99 -10.16 19.95
N MET A 140 -8.05 -10.64 21.20
CA MET A 140 -7.16 -11.69 21.66
C MET A 140 -7.29 -13.00 20.85
N PRO A 141 -8.50 -13.48 20.50
CA PRO A 141 -8.65 -14.66 19.65
C PRO A 141 -8.11 -14.47 18.22
N THR A 142 -8.23 -13.27 17.64
CA THR A 142 -7.73 -12.99 16.29
C THR A 142 -6.22 -12.89 16.26
N MET A 143 -5.63 -12.23 17.27
CA MET A 143 -4.18 -12.16 17.46
C MET A 143 -3.57 -13.56 17.56
N ARG A 144 -4.11 -14.43 18.43
CA ARG A 144 -3.61 -15.80 18.60
C ARG A 144 -3.75 -16.66 17.34
N LYS A 145 -4.82 -16.47 16.57
CA LYS A 145 -5.07 -17.21 15.33
C LYS A 145 -4.35 -16.61 14.11
N GLY A 146 -3.68 -15.47 14.27
CA GLY A 146 -3.07 -14.73 13.17
C GLY A 146 -4.09 -14.24 12.12
N LYS A 147 -5.39 -14.19 12.46
CA LYS A 147 -6.43 -13.78 11.50
C LYS A 147 -6.55 -12.26 11.49
N PRO A 148 -6.71 -11.61 10.32
CA PRO A 148 -6.93 -10.18 10.27
C PRO A 148 -8.19 -9.79 11.02
N SER A 149 -8.16 -8.60 11.65
CA SER A 149 -9.35 -8.04 12.30
C SER A 149 -10.50 -7.93 11.31
N LYS A 150 -11.69 -8.39 11.72
CA LYS A 150 -12.94 -8.13 11.00
C LYS A 150 -13.54 -6.76 11.34
N LEU A 151 -12.93 -6.01 12.26
CA LEU A 151 -13.43 -4.71 12.68
C LEU A 151 -13.42 -3.75 11.49
N ARG A 152 -14.60 -3.24 11.13
CA ARG A 152 -14.79 -2.22 10.11
C ARG A 152 -15.12 -0.92 10.81
N GLY A 153 -14.27 0.10 10.65
CA GLY A 153 -14.47 1.41 11.25
C GLY A 153 -13.29 2.32 10.95
N LYS A 154 -13.52 3.64 10.91
CA LYS A 154 -12.42 4.59 10.85
C LYS A 154 -11.65 4.52 12.18
N ALA A 155 -10.32 4.47 12.10
CA ALA A 155 -9.49 4.65 13.28
C ALA A 155 -9.88 5.99 13.97
N PRO A 156 -9.87 6.07 15.31
CA PRO A 156 -9.98 7.33 16.03
C PRO A 156 -9.07 8.39 15.40
N LYS A 157 -9.52 9.66 15.32
CA LYS A 157 -8.76 10.72 14.62
C LYS A 157 -7.33 10.85 15.14
N GLN A 158 -7.11 10.64 16.43
CA GLN A 158 -5.81 10.68 17.10
C GLN A 158 -4.85 9.58 16.64
N LEU A 159 -5.35 8.53 15.99
CA LEU A 159 -4.56 7.40 15.50
C LEU A 159 -4.39 7.42 13.98
N GLN A 160 -4.90 8.46 13.31
CA GLN A 160 -4.76 8.61 11.87
C GLN A 160 -3.41 9.28 11.55
N PRO A 161 -2.62 8.70 10.64
CA PRO A 161 -1.32 9.25 10.28
C PRO A 161 -1.48 10.55 9.47
N PRO A 162 -0.49 11.47 9.52
CA PRO A 162 -0.45 12.67 8.67
C PRO A 162 -0.51 12.35 7.17
N LEU A 163 -0.84 13.34 6.34
CA LEU A 163 -0.92 13.17 4.87
C LEU A 163 0.47 13.23 4.21
N ASP A 164 1.33 14.14 4.66
CA ASP A 164 2.65 14.39 4.07
C ASP A 164 3.74 13.71 4.91
N LEU A 165 3.96 12.43 4.64
CA LEU A 165 4.98 11.62 5.31
C LEU A 165 6.04 11.15 4.31
N ASP A 166 7.30 11.20 4.72
CA ASP A 166 8.40 10.58 4.00
C ASP A 166 8.45 9.08 4.29
N GLU A 167 8.30 8.25 3.24
CA GLU A 167 8.26 6.80 3.38
C GLU A 167 9.58 6.25 3.93
N GLU A 168 10.72 6.79 3.49
CA GLU A 168 12.03 6.33 3.90
C GLU A 168 12.27 6.56 5.39
N ALA A 169 11.99 7.76 5.88
CA ALA A 169 12.04 8.07 7.31
C ALA A 169 11.11 7.15 8.12
N CYS A 170 9.89 6.89 7.63
CA CYS A 170 8.94 6.02 8.31
C CYS A 170 9.42 4.56 8.36
N ALA A 171 10.01 4.05 7.28
CA ALA A 171 10.58 2.71 7.23
C ALA A 171 11.81 2.57 8.15
N ASN A 172 12.73 3.54 8.12
CA ASN A 172 13.92 3.54 8.98
C ASN A 172 13.53 3.57 10.47
N ARG A 173 12.51 4.36 10.82
CA ARG A 173 11.96 4.38 12.19
C ARG A 173 11.33 3.05 12.57
N PHE A 174 10.64 2.40 11.65
CA PHE A 174 10.07 1.06 11.88
C PHE A 174 11.15 0.04 12.20
N TYR A 175 12.25 0.03 11.44
CA TYR A 175 13.35 -0.90 11.67
C TYR A 175 13.99 -0.70 13.04
N ALA A 176 14.27 0.55 13.41
CA ALA A 176 14.87 0.87 14.71
C ALA A 176 13.96 0.48 15.89
N LEU A 177 12.65 0.73 15.76
CA LEU A 177 11.69 0.32 16.79
C LEU A 177 11.53 -1.19 16.85
N ALA A 178 11.43 -1.87 15.71
CA ALA A 178 11.36 -3.33 15.66
C ALA A 178 12.57 -3.98 16.36
N GLU A 179 13.78 -3.49 16.07
CA GLU A 179 15.01 -3.93 16.74
C GLU A 179 14.93 -3.70 18.26
N THR A 180 14.58 -2.49 18.68
CA THR A 180 14.42 -2.14 20.10
C THR A 180 13.41 -3.05 20.81
N LEU A 181 12.26 -3.31 20.19
CA LEU A 181 11.21 -4.16 20.77
C LEU A 181 11.64 -5.62 20.84
N MET A 182 12.46 -6.10 19.91
CA MET A 182 12.95 -7.48 19.91
C MET A 182 14.06 -7.71 20.95
N ASP A 183 14.83 -6.68 21.33
CA ASP A 183 15.84 -6.77 22.40
C ASP A 183 15.19 -7.21 23.73
N PRO A 184 15.55 -8.38 24.29
CA PRO A 184 15.00 -8.91 25.54
C PRO A 184 15.14 -7.97 26.75
N SER A 185 16.13 -7.09 26.73
CA SER A 185 16.42 -6.13 27.80
C SER A 185 15.50 -4.90 27.79
N THR A 186 14.81 -4.64 26.67
CA THR A 186 13.93 -3.47 26.55
C THR A 186 12.75 -3.56 27.51
N PRO A 187 12.56 -2.58 28.41
CA PRO A 187 11.42 -2.55 29.31
C PRO A 187 10.14 -2.19 28.55
N PHE A 188 9.06 -2.92 28.80
CA PHE A 188 7.75 -2.66 28.20
C PHE A 188 6.80 -2.09 29.25
N VAL A 189 5.98 -1.12 28.85
CA VAL A 189 4.92 -0.64 29.73
C VAL A 189 3.92 -1.76 30.01
N THR A 190 3.42 -1.82 31.23
CA THR A 190 2.49 -2.88 31.64
C THR A 190 1.06 -2.63 31.20
N HIS A 191 0.73 -1.43 30.71
CA HIS A 191 -0.63 -1.02 30.37
C HIS A 191 -0.74 -0.54 28.93
N TYR A 192 -1.53 -1.25 28.13
CA TYR A 192 -1.92 -0.83 26.79
C TYR A 192 -3.28 -0.10 26.82
N PRO A 193 -3.41 1.09 26.21
CA PRO A 193 -4.64 1.88 26.21
C PRO A 193 -5.91 1.13 25.82
N MET A 194 -5.81 0.19 24.89
CA MET A 194 -6.96 -0.52 24.30
C MET A 194 -7.24 -1.87 24.96
N LEU A 195 -6.21 -2.64 25.34
CA LEU A 195 -6.38 -4.02 25.87
C LEU A 195 -6.05 -4.14 27.36
N GLY A 196 -5.71 -3.04 28.02
CA GLY A 196 -5.32 -3.03 29.43
C GLY A 196 -3.97 -3.70 29.66
N ARG A 197 -3.85 -4.49 30.74
CA ARG A 197 -2.56 -5.09 31.10
C ARG A 197 -2.11 -6.17 30.11
N LEU A 198 -0.88 -6.03 29.61
CA LEU A 198 -0.21 -6.97 28.72
C LEU A 198 1.20 -7.26 29.26
N ASN A 199 1.63 -8.53 29.17
CA ASN A 199 3.03 -8.90 29.38
C ASN A 199 3.84 -8.71 28.08
N ARG A 200 5.16 -8.89 28.13
CA ARG A 200 6.06 -8.71 26.97
C ARG A 200 5.64 -9.55 25.76
N GLU A 201 5.39 -10.84 25.95
CA GLU A 201 4.97 -11.75 24.88
C GLU A 201 3.66 -11.31 24.23
N GLN A 202 2.70 -10.86 25.04
CA GLN A 202 1.41 -10.36 24.55
C GLN A 202 1.56 -9.05 23.77
N TRP A 203 2.46 -8.17 24.19
CA TRP A 203 2.80 -6.97 23.43
C TRP A 203 3.43 -7.32 22.09
N LEU A 204 4.44 -8.20 22.08
CA LEU A 204 5.08 -8.64 20.84
C LEU A 204 4.08 -9.31 19.89
N LEU A 205 3.23 -10.20 20.40
CA LEU A 205 2.18 -10.85 19.63
C LEU A 205 1.20 -9.81 19.05
N MET A 206 0.85 -8.78 19.82
CA MET A 206 -0.01 -7.70 19.35
C MET A 206 0.66 -6.92 18.22
N GLN A 207 1.93 -6.52 18.37
CA GLN A 207 2.65 -5.78 17.33
C GLN A 207 2.87 -6.61 16.06
N GLN A 208 3.17 -7.91 16.17
CA GLN A 208 3.27 -8.83 15.02
C GLN A 208 1.95 -8.93 14.27
N TRP A 209 0.85 -9.13 14.99
CA TRP A 209 -0.49 -9.18 14.40
C TRP A 209 -0.89 -7.83 13.79
N HIS A 210 -0.54 -6.72 14.44
CA HIS A 210 -0.83 -5.37 13.98
C HIS A 210 -0.07 -5.05 12.68
N ALA A 211 1.22 -5.38 12.62
CA ALA A 211 2.04 -5.28 11.42
C ALA A 211 1.44 -6.13 10.28
N ALA A 212 1.13 -7.40 10.55
CA ALA A 212 0.49 -8.28 9.56
C ALA A 212 -0.85 -7.73 9.05
N HIS A 213 -1.66 -7.15 9.94
CA HIS A 213 -2.92 -6.53 9.56
C HIS A 213 -2.75 -5.33 8.63
N HIS A 214 -1.79 -4.45 8.88
CA HIS A 214 -1.61 -3.24 8.06
C HIS A 214 -0.79 -3.48 6.80
N LEU A 215 0.29 -4.27 6.87
CA LEU A 215 1.08 -4.63 5.70
C LEU A 215 0.29 -5.49 4.70
N SER A 216 -0.77 -6.15 5.17
CA SER A 216 -1.73 -6.88 4.34
C SER A 216 -2.43 -6.02 3.27
N PHE A 217 -2.41 -4.69 3.41
CA PHE A 217 -2.92 -3.75 2.39
C PHE A 217 -1.89 -3.34 1.34
N VAL A 218 -0.65 -3.80 1.46
CA VAL A 218 0.46 -3.51 0.56
C VAL A 218 0.76 -4.78 -0.24
N VAL A 219 0.38 -4.81 -1.50
CA VAL A 219 0.46 -5.99 -2.37
C VAL A 219 1.70 -5.84 -3.25
N PRO A 220 2.66 -6.78 -3.24
CA PRO A 220 3.84 -6.70 -4.10
C PRO A 220 3.45 -6.60 -5.57
N ASN A 221 4.20 -5.81 -6.35
CA ASN A 221 4.14 -5.92 -7.80
C ASN A 221 4.74 -7.28 -8.20
N ALA A 222 4.09 -7.97 -9.15
CA ALA A 222 4.50 -9.29 -9.62
C ALA A 222 5.88 -9.28 -10.27
#